data_AF-A0A7V8BPV8-F1
#
_entry.id   AF-A0A7V8BPV8-F1
#
_cell.length_a   1.000
_cell.length_b   1.000
_cell.length_c   1.000
_cell.angle_alpha   90.00
_cell.angle_beta   90.00
_cell.angle_gamma   90.00
#
_symmetry.space_group_name_H-M   'P 1'
#
loop_
_entity.id
_entity.type
_entity.pdbx_description
1 polymer ?
#
loop_
_entity_poly.entity_id
_entity_poly.type
_entity_poly.pdbx_seq_one_letter_code
_entity_poly.pdbx_strand_id
1 'polypeptide(L)' 'MKKKASLISALFIALVAVGHLLRIILNIDLIVGGIQAPMWASGVAAVFCGVLAALLWNERRG' A
#
# COMPACT_ATOMS: atom_id res chain seq x y z
N MET A 1 9.13 18.23 -5.13
CA MET A 1 8.20 17.57 -6.09
C MET A 1 7.05 18.53 -6.44
N LYS A 2 6.44 18.46 -7.63
CA LYS A 2 5.23 19.26 -7.93
C LYS A 2 4.10 18.82 -7.00
N LYS A 3 3.40 19.75 -6.32
CA LYS A 3 2.34 19.45 -5.33
C LYS A 3 1.25 18.48 -5.83
N LYS A 4 0.96 18.48 -7.14
CA LYS A 4 0.01 17.55 -7.77
C LYS A 4 0.55 16.12 -7.87
N ALA A 5 1.83 15.96 -8.23
CA ALA A 5 2.45 14.65 -8.34
C ALA A 5 2.53 13.93 -6.98
N SER A 6 2.87 14.66 -5.91
CA SER A 6 2.88 14.13 -4.54
C SER A 6 1.50 13.62 -4.10
N LEU A 7 0.40 14.30 -4.47
CA LEU A 7 -0.95 13.80 -4.17
C LEU A 7 -1.23 12.46 -4.85
N ILE A 8 -0.93 12.41 -6.15
CA ILE A 8 -1.24 11.24 -6.98
C ILE A 8 -0.44 10.04 -6.45
N SER A 9 0.84 10.25 -6.13
CA SER A 9 1.68 9.23 -5.51
C SER A 9 1.14 8.79 -4.14
N ALA A 10 0.77 9.73 -3.26
CA ALA A 10 0.23 9.40 -1.94
C ALA A 10 -1.06 8.57 -2.03
N LEU A 11 -1.96 8.96 -2.94
CA LEU A 11 -3.22 8.27 -3.16
C LEU A 11 -3.01 6.87 -3.76
N PHE A 12 -2.10 6.74 -4.72
CA PHE A 12 -1.74 5.45 -5.32
C PHE A 12 -1.16 4.50 -4.29
N ILE A 13 -0.20 4.96 -3.48
CA ILE A 13 0.42 4.15 -2.43
C ILE A 13 -0.61 3.76 -1.37
N ALA A 14 -1.52 4.67 -1.00
CA ALA A 14 -2.61 4.38 -0.08
C ALA A 14 -3.55 3.29 -0.64
N LEU A 15 -3.87 3.34 -1.93
CA LEU A 15 -4.70 2.33 -2.59
C LEU A 15 -4.03 0.94 -2.54
N VAL A 16 -2.72 0.87 -2.78
CA VAL A 16 -1.94 -0.37 -2.68
C VAL A 16 -1.98 -0.91 -1.25
N ALA A 17 -1.80 -0.05 -0.24
CA ALA A 17 -1.88 -0.45 1.17
C ALA A 17 -3.26 -1.03 1.51
N VAL A 18 -4.34 -0.38 1.06
CA VAL A 18 -5.71 -0.87 1.23
C VAL A 18 -5.93 -2.22 0.53
N GLY A 19 -5.40 -2.40 -0.69
CA GLY A 19 -5.46 -3.68 -1.40
C GLY A 19 -4.83 -4.83 -0.60
N HIS A 20 -3.66 -4.59 0.01
CA HIS A 20 -3.01 -5.57 0.88
C HIS A 20 -3.80 -5.83 2.16
N LEU A 21 -4.39 -4.81 2.77
CA LEU A 21 -5.26 -4.99 3.95
C LEU A 21 -6.51 -5.79 3.63
N LEU A 22 -7.18 -5.48 2.52
CA LEU A 22 -8.35 -6.21 2.04
C LEU A 22 -7.99 -7.67 1.77
N ARG A 23 -6.83 -7.94 1.18
CA ARG A 23 -6.34 -9.30 0.96
C ARG A 23 -6.26 -10.07 2.28
N ILE A 24 -5.73 -9.46 3.34
CA ILE A 24 -5.59 -10.10 4.65
C ILE A 24 -6.97 -10.32 5.30
N ILE A 25 -7.83 -9.30 5.30
CA ILE A 25 -9.15 -9.34 5.94
C ILE A 25 -10.06 -10.38 5.27
N LEU A 26 -10.05 -10.42 3.94
CA LEU A 26 -10.86 -11.35 3.15
C LEU A 26 -10.18 -12.72 2.96
N ASN A 27 -8.97 -12.89 3.49
CA ASN A 27 -8.16 -14.10 3.37
C ASN A 27 -8.01 -14.59 1.92
N ILE A 28 -7.67 -13.66 1.02
CA ILE A 28 -7.57 -13.92 -0.42
C ILE A 28 -6.23 -14.58 -0.73
N ASP A 29 -6.29 -15.83 -1.17
CA ASP A 29 -5.15 -16.56 -1.71
C ASP A 29 -4.73 -15.97 -3.06
N LEU A 30 -3.45 -15.63 -3.15
CA LEU A 30 -2.90 -14.92 -4.30
C LEU A 30 -1.73 -15.75 -4.81
N ILE A 31 -1.92 -16.34 -5.99
CA ILE A 31 -0.93 -17.20 -6.64
C ILE A 31 -0.25 -16.37 -7.72
N VAL A 32 1.05 -16.20 -7.62
CA VAL A 32 1.86 -15.46 -8.59
C VAL A 32 2.88 -16.42 -9.17
N GLY A 33 2.80 -16.67 -10.48
CA GLY A 33 3.72 -17.59 -11.15
C GLY A 33 3.71 -19.02 -10.59
N GLY A 34 2.57 -19.49 -10.08
CA GLY A 34 2.42 -20.82 -9.46
C GLY A 34 2.85 -20.90 -7.99
N ILE A 35 3.37 -19.82 -7.41
CA ILE A 35 3.75 -19.76 -6.00
C ILE A 35 2.67 -19.02 -5.22
N GLN A 36 2.21 -19.60 -4.11
CA GLN A 36 1.32 -18.90 -3.18
C GLN A 36 2.08 -17.78 -2.47
N ALA A 37 1.63 -16.54 -2.66
CA ALA A 37 2.19 -15.41 -1.94
C ALA A 37 1.84 -15.54 -0.44
N PRO A 38 2.83 -15.53 0.46
CA PRO A 38 2.55 -15.66 1.89
C PRO A 38 1.69 -14.49 2.40
N MET A 39 0.80 -14.76 3.37
CA MET A 39 -0.10 -13.73 3.90
C MET A 39 0.66 -12.65 4.69
N TRP A 40 1.69 -13.05 5.43
CA TRP A 40 2.54 -12.13 6.20
C TRP A 40 3.19 -11.06 5.31
N ALA A 41 3.54 -11.40 4.06
CA ALA A 41 4.15 -10.46 3.13
C ALA A 41 3.20 -9.31 2.76
N SER A 42 1.88 -9.57 2.69
CA SER A 42 0.90 -8.49 2.52
C SER A 42 0.77 -7.63 3.77
N GLY A 43 0.94 -8.19 4.97
CA GLY A 43 0.98 -7.39 6.21
C GLY A 43 2.14 -6.39 6.19
N VAL A 44 3.33 -6.85 5.80
CA VAL A 44 4.53 -5.99 5.65
C VAL A 44 4.29 -4.92 4.58
N ALA A 45 3.76 -5.29 3.41
CA ALA A 45 3.48 -4.35 2.34
C ALA A 45 2.42 -3.30 2.75
N ALA A 46 1.36 -3.70 3.44
CA ALA A 46 0.34 -2.80 3.95
C ALA A 46 0.92 -1.76 4.91
N VAL A 47 1.76 -2.18 5.87
CA VAL A 47 2.40 -1.27 6.83
C VAL A 47 3.35 -0.31 6.10
N PHE A 48 4.22 -0.84 5.23
CA PHE A 48 5.20 -0.03 4.51
C PHE A 48 4.53 1.02 3.62
N CYS A 49 3.57 0.61 2.78
CA CYS A 49 2.83 1.53 1.93
C CYS A 49 1.99 2.51 2.77
N GLY A 50 1.34 2.06 3.84
CA GLY A 50 0.58 2.93 4.73
C GLY A 50 1.42 4.04 5.35
N VAL A 51 2.62 3.70 5.85
CA VAL A 51 3.57 4.67 6.41
C VAL A 51 4.03 5.66 5.34
N LEU A 52 4.44 5.19 4.16
CA LEU A 52 4.87 6.07 3.07
C LEU A 52 3.77 7.02 2.60
N ALA A 53 2.53 6.54 2.49
CA ALA A 53 1.39 7.37 2.13
C ALA A 53 1.14 8.46 3.20
N ALA A 54 1.25 8.11 4.48
CA ALA A 54 1.09 9.06 5.58
C ALA A 54 2.21 10.12 5.61
N LEU A 55 3.46 9.71 5.39
CA LEU A 55 4.60 10.63 5.31
C LEU A 55 4.44 11.62 4.15
N LEU A 56 4.11 11.11 2.95
CA LEU A 56 3.94 11.95 1.77
C LEU A 56 2.74 12.90 1.90
N TRP A 57 1.69 12.47 2.58
CA TRP A 57 0.56 13.34 2.94
C TRP A 57 0.98 14.43 3.93
N ASN A 58 1.85 14.11 4.89
CA ASN A 58 2.34 15.07 5.88
C ASN A 58 3.24 16.13 5.23
N GLU A 59 4.17 15.73 4.36
CA GLU A 59 5.03 16.63 3.59
C GLU A 59 4.25 17.61 2.70
N ARG A 60 3.05 17.21 2.25
CA ARG A 60 2.17 18.07 1.48
C ARG A 60 1.47 19.13 2.35
N ARG A 61 1.18 18.80 3.61
CA ARG A 61 0.44 19.67 4.54
C ARG A 61 1.35 20.70 5.23
N GLY A 62 2.63 20.37 5.43
CA GLY A 62 3.67 21.33 5.82
C GLY A 62 4.03 22.28 4.69
#